data_AF-A0A2N1NMA9-F1
#
_entry.id   AF-A0A2N1NMA9-F1
#
_cell.length_a   1.000
_cell.length_b   1.000
_cell.length_c   1.000
_cell.angle_alpha   90.00
_cell.angle_beta   90.00
_cell.angle_gamma   90.00
#
_symmetry.space_group_name_H-M   'P 1'
#
loop_
_entity.id
_entity.type
_entity.pdbx_description
1 polymer ?
#
loop_
_entity_poly.entity_id
_entity_poly.type
_entity_poly.pdbx_seq_one_letter_code
_entity_poly.pdbx_strand_id
1 'polypeptide(L)'
;MNGNGMDEILKPISPLSSRKSRGREERKDSLRELIIYVNQKLDFFGYPAPLNFFDSKDDNSVKKIVECVLSLLQDHQREFGVREELDDRHRRLQSDYDIACLSNKGLKGKIEVNEREINKLTLRLIKMEDELKDEWEMHKLTRDELAKTKSNLQYTKTQAAVGYMTELWSQSHKS
;
A
#
# COMPACT_ATOMS: atom_id res chain seq x y z
N MET A 1 15.96 -21.09 5.77
CA MET A 1 14.72 -21.88 5.63
C MET A 1 14.52 -22.10 4.14
N ASN A 2 14.67 -23.34 3.71
CA ASN A 2 14.77 -23.76 2.31
C ASN A 2 13.41 -23.62 1.62
N GLY A 3 13.38 -22.87 0.52
CA GLY A 3 12.24 -22.76 -0.39
C GLY A 3 12.62 -23.17 -1.79
N ASN A 4 13.14 -24.39 -1.95
CA ASN A 4 13.34 -25.03 -3.25
C ASN A 4 12.36 -26.19 -3.36
N GLY A 5 11.23 -25.95 -3.99
CA GLY A 5 10.29 -26.99 -4.35
C GLY A 5 9.31 -26.34 -5.31
N MET A 6 9.54 -26.56 -6.61
CA MET A 6 8.59 -26.52 -7.73
C MET A 6 9.29 -26.61 -9.11
N ASP A 7 10.62 -26.75 -9.19
CA ASP A 7 11.37 -26.85 -10.47
C ASP A 7 11.67 -28.30 -10.96
N GLU A 8 10.95 -29.32 -10.50
CA GLU A 8 11.28 -30.73 -10.84
C GLU A 8 10.38 -31.41 -11.87
N ILE A 9 9.47 -30.68 -12.53
CA ILE A 9 8.59 -31.26 -13.56
C ILE A 9 8.87 -30.62 -14.91
N LEU A 10 10.05 -30.88 -15.47
CA LEU A 10 10.36 -30.84 -16.91
C LEU A 10 11.85 -31.18 -17.12
N LYS A 11 12.23 -32.44 -16.90
CA LYS A 11 13.47 -32.96 -17.49
C LYS A 11 13.13 -33.58 -18.84
N PRO A 12 13.69 -33.10 -19.97
CA PRO A 12 13.60 -33.81 -21.23
C PRO A 12 14.38 -35.13 -21.09
N ILE A 13 13.68 -36.25 -21.25
CA ILE A 13 14.31 -37.57 -21.26
C ILE A 13 15.03 -37.71 -22.60
N SER A 14 16.35 -37.62 -22.58
CA SER A 14 17.21 -37.95 -23.73
C SER A 14 17.02 -39.43 -24.10
N PRO A 15 16.75 -39.78 -25.37
CA PRO A 15 16.68 -41.18 -25.77
C PRO A 15 18.10 -41.75 -25.88
N LEU A 16 18.29 -42.92 -25.27
CA LEU A 16 19.53 -43.69 -25.27
C LEU A 16 20.02 -43.94 -26.71
N SER A 17 21.32 -43.68 -26.92
CA SER A 17 22.08 -44.19 -28.04
C SER A 17 22.48 -45.64 -27.77
N SER A 18 21.98 -46.57 -28.59
CA SER A 18 22.77 -47.76 -28.98
C SER A 18 22.23 -48.38 -30.27
N ARG A 19 23.09 -48.34 -31.29
CA ARG A 19 22.88 -48.80 -32.65
C ARG A 19 23.10 -50.32 -32.71
N LYS A 20 22.06 -51.11 -32.95
CA LYS A 20 22.19 -52.47 -33.50
C LYS A 20 21.00 -52.80 -34.42
N SER A 21 21.31 -53.35 -35.57
CA SER A 21 20.38 -53.61 -36.67
C SER A 21 19.46 -54.82 -36.38
N ARG A 22 18.23 -54.58 -35.92
CA ARG A 22 17.09 -55.53 -35.91
C ARG A 22 15.80 -54.81 -36.31
N GLY A 23 15.77 -54.34 -37.56
CA GLY A 23 14.98 -53.17 -37.98
C GLY A 23 13.46 -53.32 -38.17
N ARG A 24 12.76 -54.31 -37.60
CA ARG A 24 11.29 -54.40 -37.80
C ARG A 24 10.47 -54.89 -36.60
N GLU A 25 11.00 -55.77 -35.75
CA GLU A 25 10.33 -56.24 -34.52
C GLU A 25 10.48 -55.21 -33.37
N GLU A 26 11.71 -54.80 -33.05
CA GLU A 26 12.01 -53.87 -31.92
C GLU A 26 11.31 -52.51 -32.06
N ARG A 27 11.10 -52.03 -33.30
CA ARG A 27 10.37 -50.77 -33.55
C ARG A 27 8.87 -50.89 -33.27
N LYS A 28 8.29 -52.08 -33.46
CA LYS A 28 6.86 -52.32 -33.22
C LYS A 28 6.56 -52.46 -31.73
N ASP A 29 7.48 -53.08 -30.98
CA ASP A 29 7.36 -53.19 -29.52
C ASP A 29 7.46 -51.80 -28.87
N SER A 30 8.43 -50.98 -29.31
CA SER A 30 8.53 -49.58 -28.89
C SER A 30 7.29 -48.74 -29.25
N LEU A 31 6.67 -48.99 -30.41
CA LEU A 31 5.44 -48.29 -30.81
C LEU A 31 4.22 -48.75 -30.00
N ARG A 32 4.11 -50.05 -29.69
CA ARG A 32 3.05 -50.59 -28.82
C ARG A 32 3.16 -50.02 -27.41
N GLU A 33 4.36 -49.96 -26.85
CA GLU A 33 4.62 -49.33 -25.55
C GLU A 33 4.25 -47.85 -25.56
N LEU A 34 4.59 -47.12 -26.62
CA LEU A 34 4.23 -45.71 -26.76
C LEU A 34 2.71 -45.51 -26.83
N ILE A 35 1.99 -46.37 -27.55
CA ILE A 35 0.52 -46.32 -27.63
C ILE A 35 -0.13 -46.63 -26.29
N ILE A 36 0.39 -47.61 -25.55
CA ILE A 36 -0.07 -47.92 -24.18
C ILE A 36 0.12 -46.68 -23.30
N TYR A 37 1.30 -46.06 -23.35
CA TYR A 37 1.59 -44.86 -22.58
C TYR A 37 0.70 -43.67 -22.95
N VAL A 38 0.49 -43.43 -24.25
CA VAL A 38 -0.42 -42.38 -24.73
C VAL A 38 -1.84 -42.62 -24.21
N ASN A 39 -2.35 -43.84 -24.33
CA ASN A 39 -3.69 -44.17 -23.83
C ASN A 39 -3.80 -44.03 -22.31
N GLN A 40 -2.76 -44.38 -21.55
CA GLN A 40 -2.70 -44.12 -20.10
C GLN A 40 -2.74 -42.61 -19.79
N LYS A 41 -2.04 -41.79 -20.59
CA LYS A 41 -2.07 -40.33 -20.41
C LYS A 41 -3.41 -39.73 -20.79
N LEU A 42 -3.99 -40.16 -21.91
CA LEU A 42 -5.32 -39.72 -22.32
C LEU A 42 -6.35 -40.03 -21.24
N ASP A 43 -6.36 -41.27 -20.73
CA ASP A 43 -7.25 -41.69 -19.63
C ASP A 43 -7.03 -40.84 -18.36
N PHE A 44 -5.77 -40.63 -17.96
CA PHE A 44 -5.42 -39.79 -16.81
C PHE A 44 -5.93 -38.34 -16.94
N PHE A 45 -5.87 -37.76 -18.14
CA PHE A 45 -6.36 -36.41 -18.42
C PHE A 45 -7.85 -36.38 -18.81
N GLY A 46 -8.56 -37.52 -18.75
CA GLY A 46 -10.00 -37.60 -19.00
C GLY A 46 -10.42 -37.63 -20.48
N TYR A 47 -9.48 -37.90 -21.39
CA TYR A 47 -9.75 -38.03 -22.82
C TYR A 47 -10.18 -39.46 -23.21
N PRO A 48 -10.86 -39.64 -24.36
CA PRO A 48 -11.28 -40.96 -24.83
C PRO A 48 -10.11 -41.93 -25.02
N ALA A 49 -10.09 -43.00 -24.23
CA ALA A 49 -9.13 -44.09 -24.32
C ALA A 49 -9.82 -45.46 -24.07
N PRO A 50 -9.29 -46.60 -24.57
CA PRO A 50 -8.11 -46.71 -25.42
C PRO A 50 -8.41 -46.41 -26.90
N LEU A 51 -7.52 -45.66 -27.53
CA LEU A 51 -7.49 -45.43 -28.96
C LEU A 51 -6.71 -46.56 -29.66
N ASN A 52 -7.27 -47.07 -30.74
CA ASN A 52 -6.65 -48.11 -31.56
C ASN A 52 -5.95 -47.50 -32.78
N PHE A 53 -4.62 -47.35 -32.69
CA PHE A 53 -3.80 -46.77 -33.76
C PHE A 53 -3.33 -47.78 -34.81
N PHE A 54 -3.57 -49.08 -34.59
CA PHE A 54 -3.10 -50.14 -35.50
C PHE A 54 -4.15 -50.58 -36.51
N ASP A 55 -5.43 -50.27 -36.26
CA ASP A 55 -6.53 -50.67 -37.14
C ASP A 55 -6.96 -49.52 -38.04
N SER A 56 -6.22 -49.32 -39.13
CA SER A 56 -6.49 -48.26 -40.10
C SER A 56 -7.66 -48.57 -41.04
N LYS A 57 -8.36 -49.70 -40.87
CA LYS A 57 -9.53 -50.07 -41.68
C LYS A 57 -10.85 -49.87 -40.95
N ASP A 58 -10.80 -49.57 -39.65
CA ASP A 58 -11.97 -49.23 -38.86
C ASP A 58 -12.17 -47.71 -38.82
N ASP A 59 -13.11 -47.22 -39.63
CA ASP A 59 -13.48 -45.80 -39.68
C ASP A 59 -13.88 -45.26 -38.28
N ASN A 60 -14.40 -46.11 -37.40
CA ASN A 60 -14.78 -45.71 -36.04
C ASN A 60 -13.55 -45.47 -35.16
N SER A 61 -12.49 -46.28 -35.30
CA SER A 61 -11.20 -46.07 -34.61
C SER A 61 -10.52 -44.79 -35.11
N VAL A 62 -10.51 -44.55 -36.42
CA VAL A 62 -9.98 -43.30 -37.00
C VAL A 62 -10.77 -42.09 -36.49
N LYS A 63 -12.10 -42.16 -36.49
CA LYS A 63 -12.98 -41.09 -35.98
C LYS A 63 -12.68 -40.74 -34.51
N LYS A 64 -12.58 -41.74 -33.63
CA LYS A 64 -12.25 -41.53 -32.20
C LYS A 64 -10.90 -40.84 -32.01
N ILE A 65 -9.89 -41.21 -32.81
CA ILE A 65 -8.58 -40.56 -32.78
C ILE A 65 -8.70 -39.10 -33.19
N VAL A 66 -9.40 -38.80 -34.30
CA VAL A 66 -9.58 -37.43 -34.79
C VAL A 66 -10.36 -36.58 -33.78
N GLU A 67 -11.43 -37.10 -33.19
CA GLU A 67 -12.21 -36.41 -32.16
C GLU A 67 -11.40 -36.14 -30.90
N CYS A 68 -10.56 -37.10 -30.48
CA CYS A 68 -9.65 -36.92 -29.36
C CYS A 68 -8.61 -35.83 -29.64
N VAL A 69 -8.00 -35.84 -30.83
CA VAL A 69 -7.03 -34.80 -31.24
C VAL A 69 -7.71 -33.44 -31.34
N LEU A 70 -8.92 -33.36 -31.88
CA LEU A 70 -9.69 -32.12 -31.94
C LEU A 70 -9.96 -31.57 -30.53
N SER A 71 -10.37 -32.43 -29.60
CA SER A 71 -10.64 -32.06 -28.21
C SER A 71 -9.38 -31.52 -27.53
N LEU A 72 -8.23 -32.21 -27.70
CA LEU A 72 -6.93 -31.76 -27.19
C LEU A 72 -6.53 -30.37 -27.71
N LEU A 73 -6.74 -30.11 -29.00
CA LEU A 73 -6.43 -28.82 -29.60
C LEU A 73 -7.35 -27.71 -29.10
N GLN A 74 -8.65 -28.00 -28.96
CA GLN A 74 -9.64 -27.06 -28.43
C GLN A 74 -9.36 -26.71 -26.95
N ASP A 75 -9.04 -27.70 -26.14
CA ASP A 75 -8.69 -27.48 -24.74
C ASP A 75 -7.37 -26.71 -24.62
N HIS A 76 -6.34 -27.04 -25.42
CA HIS A 76 -5.09 -26.27 -25.45
C HIS A 76 -5.32 -24.80 -25.83
N GLN A 77 -6.15 -24.52 -26.83
CA GLN A 77 -6.49 -23.16 -27.22
C GLN A 77 -7.24 -22.41 -26.11
N ARG A 78 -8.15 -23.09 -25.40
CA ARG A 78 -8.88 -22.53 -24.26
C ARG A 78 -7.93 -22.22 -23.10
N GLU A 79 -7.06 -23.15 -22.75
CA GLU A 79 -6.05 -22.98 -21.69
C GLU A 79 -5.10 -21.83 -21.99
N PHE A 80 -4.68 -21.70 -23.26
CA PHE A 80 -3.84 -20.59 -23.70
C PHE A 80 -4.55 -19.25 -23.48
N GLY A 81 -5.81 -19.12 -23.92
CA GLY A 81 -6.58 -17.89 -23.74
C GLY A 81 -6.81 -17.52 -22.26
N VAL A 82 -7.10 -18.51 -21.41
CA VAL A 82 -7.25 -18.27 -19.96
C VAL A 82 -5.93 -17.82 -19.34
N ARG A 83 -4.80 -18.42 -19.74
CA ARG A 83 -3.48 -18.05 -19.24
C ARG A 83 -3.10 -16.63 -19.65
N GLU A 84 -3.35 -16.27 -20.90
CA GLU A 84 -3.11 -14.91 -21.41
C GLU A 84 -3.96 -13.87 -20.64
N GLU A 85 -5.24 -14.16 -20.40
CA GLU A 85 -6.10 -13.27 -19.62
C GLU A 85 -5.63 -13.11 -18.17
N LEU A 86 -5.19 -14.20 -17.53
CA LEU A 86 -4.64 -14.16 -16.18
C LEU A 86 -3.35 -13.34 -16.11
N ASP A 87 -2.44 -13.51 -17.07
CA ASP A 87 -1.19 -12.76 -17.15
C ASP A 87 -1.47 -11.25 -17.34
N ASP A 88 -2.44 -10.90 -18.18
CA ASP A 88 -2.84 -9.50 -18.38
C ASP A 88 -3.50 -8.88 -17.15
N ARG A 89 -4.32 -9.64 -16.42
CA ARG A 89 -4.87 -9.19 -15.13
C ARG A 89 -3.76 -9.03 -14.09
N HIS A 90 -2.81 -9.96 -14.06
CA HIS A 90 -1.68 -9.92 -13.14
C HIS A 90 -0.81 -8.68 -13.38
N ARG A 91 -0.44 -8.40 -14.64
CA ARG A 91 0.32 -7.19 -15.02
C ARG A 91 -0.40 -5.90 -14.62
N ARG A 92 -1.71 -5.82 -14.85
CA ARG A 92 -2.52 -4.65 -14.44
C ARG A 92 -2.52 -4.46 -12.94
N LEU A 93 -2.79 -5.53 -12.18
CA LEU A 93 -2.78 -5.50 -10.71
C LEU A 93 -1.42 -5.10 -10.16
N GLN A 94 -0.33 -5.59 -10.75
CA GLN A 94 1.03 -5.21 -10.35
C GLN A 94 1.27 -3.71 -10.58
N SER A 95 0.87 -3.18 -11.74
CA SER A 95 0.96 -1.75 -12.04
C SER A 95 0.15 -0.91 -11.05
N ASP A 96 -1.09 -1.31 -10.76
CA ASP A 96 -1.96 -0.61 -9.80
C ASP A 96 -1.35 -0.62 -8.39
N TYR A 97 -0.76 -1.75 -7.98
CA TYR A 97 -0.07 -1.88 -6.71
C TYR A 97 1.14 -0.95 -6.61
N ASP A 98 1.95 -0.85 -7.67
CA ASP A 98 3.11 0.05 -7.71
C ASP A 98 2.68 1.52 -7.61
N ILE A 99 1.63 1.92 -8.33
CA ILE A 99 1.05 3.27 -8.25
C ILE A 99 0.54 3.55 -6.82
N ALA A 100 -0.18 2.60 -6.21
CA ALA A 100 -0.66 2.73 -4.84
C ALA A 100 0.49 2.87 -3.84
N CYS A 101 1.57 2.11 -4.01
CA CYS A 101 2.77 2.20 -3.18
C CYS A 101 3.45 3.56 -3.27
N LEU A 102 3.58 4.11 -4.49
CA LEU A 102 4.15 5.45 -4.71
C LEU A 102 3.28 6.53 -4.05
N SER A 103 1.96 6.45 -4.21
CA SER A 103 1.01 7.36 -3.57
C SER A 103 1.11 7.30 -2.04
N ASN A 104 1.15 6.08 -1.47
CA ASN A 104 1.28 5.88 -0.03
C ASN A 104 2.58 6.49 0.53
N LYS A 105 3.70 6.29 -0.16
CA LYS A 105 4.99 6.92 0.19
C LYS A 105 4.89 8.45 0.17
N GLY A 106 4.26 9.00 -0.87
CA GLY A 106 4.02 10.45 -0.97
C GLY A 106 3.16 11.01 0.17
N LEU A 107 2.10 10.30 0.55
CA LEU A 107 1.23 10.69 1.67
C LEU A 107 1.97 10.62 3.01
N LYS A 108 2.77 9.58 3.25
CA LYS A 108 3.61 9.49 4.46
C LYS A 108 4.56 10.68 4.59
N GLY A 109 5.22 11.07 3.50
CA GLY A 109 6.09 12.26 3.50
C GLY A 109 5.32 13.55 3.82
N LYS A 110 4.09 13.71 3.32
CA LYS A 110 3.24 14.87 3.66
C LYS A 110 2.83 14.88 5.12
N ILE A 111 2.53 13.72 5.71
CA ILE A 111 2.20 13.59 7.13
C ILE A 111 3.39 14.06 7.98
N GLU A 112 4.60 13.58 7.70
CA GLU A 112 5.80 14.00 8.45
C GLU A 112 6.09 15.50 8.36
N VAL A 113 5.82 16.13 7.22
CA VAL A 113 5.95 17.59 7.05
C VAL A 113 4.89 18.32 7.88
N ASN A 114 3.65 17.86 7.81
CA ASN A 114 2.55 18.47 8.55
C ASN A 114 2.73 18.33 10.07
N GLU A 115 3.19 17.18 10.56
CA GLU A 115 3.51 16.96 11.97
C GLU A 115 4.60 17.92 12.46
N ARG A 116 5.64 18.15 11.65
CA ARG A 116 6.69 19.14 11.95
C ARG A 116 6.14 20.57 12.02
N GLU A 117 5.26 20.95 11.08
CA GLU A 117 4.66 22.28 11.10
C GLU A 117 3.69 22.46 12.28
N ILE A 118 2.92 21.43 12.62
CA ILE A 118 2.07 21.43 13.83
C ILE A 118 2.93 21.67 15.07
N ASN A 119 4.01 20.90 15.27
CA ASN A 119 4.90 21.07 16.42
C ASN A 119 5.47 22.49 16.51
N LYS A 120 5.90 23.04 15.37
CA LYS A 120 6.41 24.41 15.28
C LYS A 120 5.35 25.45 15.65
N LEU A 121 4.12 25.29 15.15
CA LEU A 121 3.01 26.19 15.47
C LEU A 121 2.60 26.07 16.94
N THR A 122 2.58 24.87 17.51
CA THR A 122 2.31 24.63 18.93
C THR A 122 3.34 25.33 19.81
N LEU A 123 4.63 25.20 19.52
CA LEU A 123 5.68 25.90 20.27
C LEU A 123 5.54 27.43 20.19
N ARG A 124 5.17 27.94 19.01
CA ARG A 124 4.90 29.37 18.83
C ARG A 124 3.69 29.82 19.64
N LEU A 125 2.62 29.02 19.66
CA LEU A 125 1.42 29.29 20.45
C LEU A 125 1.74 29.42 21.94
N ILE A 126 2.47 28.44 22.49
CA ILE A 126 2.91 28.47 23.90
C ILE A 126 3.70 29.74 24.21
N LYS A 127 4.66 30.11 23.36
CA LYS A 127 5.46 31.34 23.54
C LYS A 127 4.58 32.59 23.55
N MET A 128 3.62 32.69 22.64
CA MET A 128 2.71 33.84 22.57
C MET A 128 1.76 33.87 23.77
N GLU A 129 1.32 32.73 24.28
CA GLU A 129 0.50 32.63 25.50
C GLU A 129 1.28 33.11 26.73
N ASP A 130 2.55 32.74 26.85
CA ASP A 130 3.44 33.21 27.93
C ASP A 130 3.67 34.72 27.84
N GLU A 131 4.03 35.24 26.65
CA GLU A 131 4.20 36.69 26.41
C GLU A 131 2.92 37.47 26.73
N LEU A 132 1.76 36.95 26.36
CA LEU A 132 0.46 37.57 26.66
C LEU A 132 0.19 37.62 28.16
N LYS A 133 0.57 36.57 28.88
CA LYS A 133 0.41 36.49 30.34
C LYS A 133 1.30 37.52 31.05
N ASP A 134 2.55 37.65 30.62
CA ASP A 134 3.49 38.64 31.16
C ASP A 134 2.99 40.07 30.91
N GLU A 135 2.53 40.36 29.68
CA GLU A 135 1.98 41.67 29.34
C GLU A 135 0.71 41.99 30.14
N TRP A 136 -0.13 40.98 30.40
CA TRP A 136 -1.32 41.14 31.23
C TRP A 136 -0.99 41.49 32.68
N GLU A 137 0.06 40.88 33.24
CA GLU A 137 0.56 41.21 34.57
C GLU A 137 1.13 42.64 34.63
N MET A 138 1.92 43.05 33.64
CA MET A 138 2.45 44.41 33.53
C MET A 138 1.33 45.45 33.39
N HIS A 139 0.32 45.17 32.58
CA HIS A 139 -0.84 46.02 32.43
C HIS A 139 -1.62 46.16 33.75
N LYS A 140 -1.78 45.07 34.50
CA LYS A 140 -2.43 45.10 35.83
C LYS A 140 -1.65 45.98 36.80
N LEU A 141 -0.33 45.82 36.88
CA LEU A 141 0.52 46.65 37.75
C LEU A 141 0.41 48.13 37.39
N THR A 142 0.55 48.46 36.10
CA THR A 142 0.44 49.84 35.60
C THR A 142 -0.91 50.46 35.95
N ARG A 143 -1.99 49.70 35.82
CA ARG A 143 -3.34 50.14 36.18
C ARG A 143 -3.46 50.42 37.68
N ASP A 144 -2.91 49.55 38.53
CA ASP A 144 -2.97 49.69 39.99
C ASP A 144 -2.11 50.90 40.45
N GLU A 145 -0.94 51.12 39.85
CA GLU A 145 -0.10 52.29 40.08
C GLU A 145 -0.78 53.60 39.65
N LEU A 146 -1.46 53.58 38.50
CA LEU A 146 -2.24 54.73 38.02
C LEU A 146 -3.38 55.06 38.98
N ALA A 147 -4.09 54.04 39.49
CA ALA A 147 -5.15 54.22 40.48
C ALA A 147 -4.62 54.83 41.78
N LYS A 148 -3.47 54.35 42.28
CA LYS A 148 -2.80 54.89 43.46
C LYS A 148 -2.37 56.34 43.25
N THR A 149 -1.77 56.65 42.10
CA THR A 149 -1.33 58.00 41.74
C THR A 149 -2.52 58.96 41.65
N LYS A 150 -3.63 58.52 41.05
CA LYS A 150 -4.88 59.29 40.99
C LYS A 150 -5.43 59.59 42.39
N SER A 151 -5.46 58.61 43.27
CA SER A 151 -5.90 58.79 44.66
C SER A 151 -4.99 59.76 45.42
N ASN A 152 -3.67 59.60 45.30
CA ASN A 152 -2.69 60.50 45.93
C ASN A 152 -2.85 61.94 45.44
N LEU A 153 -3.06 62.13 44.12
CA LEU A 153 -3.29 63.46 43.54
C LEU A 153 -4.58 64.10 44.05
N GLN A 154 -5.66 63.33 44.22
CA GLN A 154 -6.90 63.83 44.80
C GLN A 154 -6.72 64.21 46.28
N TYR A 155 -6.00 63.38 47.04
CA TYR A 155 -5.68 63.65 48.43
C TYR A 155 -4.86 64.93 48.58
N THR A 156 -3.77 65.10 47.81
CA THR A 156 -2.93 66.31 47.88
C THR A 156 -3.68 67.57 47.48
N LYS A 157 -4.52 67.52 46.44
CA LYS A 157 -5.41 68.64 46.06
C LYS A 157 -6.34 69.04 47.20
N THR A 158 -6.94 68.05 47.86
CA THR A 158 -7.86 68.27 48.99
C THR A 158 -7.11 68.86 50.18
N GLN A 159 -5.96 68.30 50.53
CA GLN A 159 -5.13 68.78 51.64
C GLN A 159 -4.61 70.21 51.40
N ALA A 160 -4.18 70.53 50.17
CA ALA A 160 -3.77 71.87 49.80
C ALA A 160 -4.93 72.87 49.94
N ALA A 161 -6.13 72.52 49.45
CA ALA A 161 -7.31 73.37 49.60
C ALA A 161 -7.68 73.62 51.07
N VAL A 162 -7.63 72.59 51.92
CA VAL A 162 -7.84 72.73 53.37
C VAL A 162 -6.77 73.63 53.99
N GLY A 163 -5.50 73.44 53.64
CA GLY A 163 -4.40 74.29 54.10
C GLY A 163 -4.62 75.77 53.78
N TYR A 164 -4.95 76.09 52.52
CA TYR A 164 -5.28 77.45 52.11
C TYR A 164 -6.46 78.04 52.90
N MET A 165 -7.53 77.26 53.12
CA MET A 165 -8.67 77.73 53.91
C MET A 165 -8.29 78.01 55.37
N THR A 166 -7.48 77.14 55.99
CA THR A 166 -7.02 77.36 57.38
C THR A 166 -6.11 78.58 57.52
N GLU A 167 -5.26 78.84 56.53
CA GLU A 167 -4.37 79.99 56.52
C GLU A 167 -5.15 81.30 56.37
N LEU A 168 -6.13 81.34 55.45
CA LEU A 168 -7.05 82.47 55.31
C LEU A 168 -7.85 82.73 56.59
N TRP A 169 -8.35 81.68 57.25
CA TRP A 169 -9.08 81.81 58.51
C TRP A 169 -8.19 82.37 59.63
N SER A 170 -6.95 81.91 59.73
CA SER A 170 -5.96 82.41 60.69
C SER A 170 -5.60 83.88 60.46
N GLN A 171 -5.47 84.31 59.20
CA GLN A 171 -5.22 85.72 58.86
C GLN A 171 -6.41 86.62 59.23
N SER A 172 -7.65 86.15 58.99
CA SER A 172 -8.87 86.91 59.32
C SER A 172 -9.06 87.13 60.83
N HIS A 173 -8.52 86.27 61.68
CA HIS A 173 -8.63 86.37 63.14
C HIS A 173 -7.43 87.07 63.82
N LYS A 174 -6.39 87.43 63.05
CA LYS A 174 -5.22 88.18 63.53
C LYS A 174 -5.25 89.68 63.17
N SER A 175 -6.25 90.11 62.40
CA SER A 175 -6.49 91.52 62.04
C SER A 175 -7.70 92.09 62.77
#